data_AF-A0A4R4D0P1-F1
#
_entry.id   AF-A0A4R4D0P1-F1
#
_cell.length_a   1.000
_cell.length_b   1.000
_cell.length_c   1.000
_cell.angle_alpha   90.00
_cell.angle_beta   90.00
_cell.angle_gamma   90.00
#
_symmetry.space_group_name_H-M   'P 1'
#
loop_
_entity.id
_entity.type
_entity.pdbx_description
1 polymer ?
#
loop_
_entity_poly.entity_id
_entity_poly.type
_entity_poly.pdbx_seq_one_letter_code
_entity_poly.pdbx_strand_id
1 'polypeptide(L)'
;MNEENQKRQDQQEIQKSKTAPNTADKTLKPSVTNVRYSKAALQKSNKKTVLKASDHGAVFVKRHAYNPENATQLSSTKIVGPIERISETDQGFHKAARGIYGEQVIKAIVKLGGKHPLMAALFTMSHAIGAPNFVDGPVRAEKLPLPPKDLLATHIKDLGMFLGASEVGVGLMPPHAFYSEKGPQVGQGPYDASKTTPITNTHKYAIGIIVDQSLPTITSSTGFDGISSTQSYMAYLNSGMIACCIAAYIRNLGYSARAHHCGNYELIIPPVMVACGLAEMTRTGECVAHPRLGFRFKSAAVTTDMPMEPDKPISFGAREFCVTCKKCADECPSGAISHDDQPIIHNGYEKWNTNVQKCTTFRVSNKNGAMCGRCMKVCPWNNKEESWFHSVGVAAASKSQLAARLLKNMDDFFGYGTEVIEENKWWLEWPELF
;
A
#
# COMPACT_ATOMS: atom_id res chain seq x y z
N MET A 1 49.39 -41.26 5.36
CA MET A 1 48.16 -41.94 4.88
C MET A 1 47.75 -41.20 3.61
N ASN A 2 48.08 -41.77 2.45
CA ASN A 2 48.22 -41.07 1.15
C ASN A 2 46.88 -40.63 0.55
N GLU A 3 46.89 -39.49 -0.18
CA GLU A 3 45.77 -38.94 -0.97
C GLU A 3 45.11 -39.96 -1.92
N GLU A 4 45.83 -41.00 -2.35
CA GLU A 4 45.26 -42.10 -3.14
C GLU A 4 44.27 -42.98 -2.36
N ASN A 5 44.42 -43.12 -1.05
CA ASN A 5 43.47 -43.85 -0.22
C ASN A 5 42.19 -43.04 -0.01
N GLN A 6 42.30 -41.72 0.08
CA GLN A 6 41.13 -40.82 0.15
C GLN A 6 40.33 -40.87 -1.14
N LYS A 7 41.00 -40.78 -2.31
CA LYS A 7 40.33 -40.90 -3.62
C LYS A 7 39.65 -42.24 -3.83
N ARG A 8 40.19 -43.35 -3.30
CA ARG A 8 39.55 -44.67 -3.37
C ARG A 8 38.33 -44.78 -2.45
N GLN A 9 38.37 -44.17 -1.27
CA GLN A 9 37.22 -44.11 -0.37
C GLN A 9 36.09 -43.27 -0.97
N ASP A 10 36.40 -42.10 -1.54
CA ASP A 10 35.42 -41.24 -2.19
C ASP A 10 34.76 -41.93 -3.40
N GLN A 11 35.54 -42.66 -4.20
CA GLN A 11 35.00 -43.44 -5.32
C GLN A 11 34.12 -44.61 -4.86
N GLN A 12 34.44 -45.26 -3.75
CA GLN A 12 33.62 -46.34 -3.18
C GLN A 12 32.31 -45.82 -2.58
N GLU A 13 32.29 -44.64 -1.96
CA GLU A 13 31.06 -43.98 -1.49
C GLU A 13 30.16 -43.55 -2.65
N ILE A 14 30.74 -43.00 -3.72
CA ILE A 14 30.01 -42.66 -4.95
C ILE A 14 29.38 -43.92 -5.57
N GLN A 15 30.10 -45.05 -5.56
CA GLN A 15 29.59 -46.31 -6.12
C GLN A 15 28.50 -46.95 -5.25
N LYS A 16 28.58 -46.85 -3.91
CA LYS A 16 27.52 -47.29 -2.98
C LYS A 16 26.24 -46.46 -3.11
N SER A 17 26.34 -45.17 -3.42
CA SER A 17 25.15 -44.33 -3.68
C SER A 17 24.40 -44.71 -4.96
N LYS A 18 25.08 -45.36 -5.92
CA LYS A 18 24.51 -45.79 -7.21
C LYS A 18 23.83 -47.16 -7.18
N THR A 19 24.06 -47.97 -6.15
CA THR A 19 23.56 -49.36 -6.07
C THR A 19 22.58 -49.61 -4.94
N ALA A 20 22.19 -48.57 -4.18
CA ALA A 20 21.13 -48.70 -3.18
C ALA A 20 19.79 -49.09 -3.84
N PRO A 21 19.11 -50.15 -3.38
CA PRO A 21 17.82 -50.56 -3.92
C PRO A 21 16.80 -49.42 -3.82
N ASN A 22 16.18 -49.11 -4.95
CA ASN A 22 15.18 -48.06 -5.08
C ASN A 22 13.87 -48.47 -4.38
N THR A 23 13.80 -48.28 -3.06
CA THR A 23 12.53 -48.26 -2.31
C THR A 23 11.95 -46.85 -2.25
N ALA A 24 12.21 -46.02 -3.26
CA ALA A 24 11.51 -44.76 -3.39
C ALA A 24 10.05 -45.06 -3.75
N ASP A 25 9.18 -44.72 -2.79
CA ASP A 25 7.83 -44.25 -3.04
C ASP A 25 7.73 -43.60 -4.42
N LYS A 26 6.69 -43.95 -5.19
CA LYS A 26 6.43 -43.53 -6.58
C LYS A 26 6.28 -42.01 -6.62
N THR A 27 7.41 -41.32 -6.54
CA THR A 27 7.52 -39.88 -6.45
C THR A 27 7.38 -39.33 -7.87
N LEU A 28 6.45 -38.39 -8.00
CA LEU A 28 6.16 -37.67 -9.23
C LEU A 28 7.47 -37.18 -9.88
N LYS A 29 7.55 -37.33 -11.21
CA LYS A 29 8.59 -36.72 -12.02
C LYS A 29 8.76 -35.24 -11.59
N PRO A 30 10.00 -34.74 -11.43
CA PRO A 30 10.25 -33.40 -10.93
C PRO A 30 9.43 -32.37 -11.72
N SER A 31 8.50 -31.70 -11.06
CA SER A 31 7.70 -30.66 -11.68
C SER A 31 8.54 -29.39 -11.81
N VAL A 32 9.25 -29.27 -12.93
CA VAL A 32 9.75 -28.04 -13.59
C VAL A 32 10.67 -27.09 -12.78
N THR A 33 10.83 -27.24 -11.47
CA THR A 33 11.74 -26.46 -10.61
C THR A 33 12.41 -27.38 -9.58
N ASN A 34 13.55 -26.94 -9.02
CA ASN A 34 14.24 -27.64 -7.93
C ASN A 34 13.40 -27.67 -6.63
N VAL A 35 12.29 -26.94 -6.60
CA VAL A 35 11.32 -26.96 -5.51
C VAL A 35 10.34 -28.09 -5.77
N ARG A 36 10.58 -29.25 -5.13
CA ARG A 36 9.58 -30.32 -5.05
C ARG A 36 8.47 -29.85 -4.11
N TYR A 37 7.43 -29.21 -4.66
CA TYR A 37 6.18 -29.13 -3.94
C TYR A 37 5.60 -30.55 -3.87
N SER A 38 5.81 -31.25 -2.74
CA SER A 38 5.19 -32.56 -2.55
C SER A 38 3.68 -32.41 -2.69
N LYS A 39 2.96 -33.44 -3.16
CA LYS A 39 1.48 -33.42 -3.17
C LYS A 39 0.92 -33.03 -1.80
N ALA A 40 1.57 -33.49 -0.72
CA ALA A 40 1.26 -33.11 0.64
C ALA A 40 1.52 -31.61 0.92
N ALA A 41 2.61 -31.00 0.43
CA ALA A 41 2.86 -29.57 0.57
C ALA A 41 1.89 -28.71 -0.26
N LEU A 42 1.50 -29.17 -1.45
CA LEU A 42 0.46 -28.54 -2.28
C LEU A 42 -0.94 -28.62 -1.64
N GLN A 43 -1.26 -29.76 -1.02
CA GLN A 43 -2.52 -29.95 -0.30
C GLN A 43 -2.53 -29.23 1.06
N LYS A 44 -1.37 -29.17 1.75
CA LYS A 44 -1.22 -28.53 3.06
C LYS A 44 -1.06 -27.02 2.97
N SER A 45 -0.57 -26.50 1.83
CA SER A 45 -0.46 -25.05 1.62
C SER A 45 -1.82 -24.36 1.73
N ASN A 46 -2.95 -25.04 1.46
CA ASN A 46 -4.31 -24.52 1.62
C ASN A 46 -4.51 -23.09 1.05
N LYS A 47 -3.65 -22.67 0.10
CA LYS A 47 -3.56 -21.29 -0.40
C LYS A 47 -3.33 -20.23 0.68
N LYS A 48 -2.84 -20.61 1.86
CA LYS A 48 -2.48 -19.72 2.96
C LYS A 48 -1.00 -19.35 2.85
N THR A 49 -0.72 -18.06 2.99
CA THR A 49 0.65 -17.54 3.14
C THR A 49 1.31 -18.17 4.36
N VAL A 50 2.57 -18.57 4.22
CA VAL A 50 3.35 -19.11 5.34
C VAL A 50 3.72 -17.99 6.30
N LEU A 51 3.96 -16.79 5.78
CA LEU A 51 4.20 -15.57 6.56
C LEU A 51 2.86 -14.84 6.67
N LYS A 52 2.23 -14.85 7.86
CA LYS A 52 0.89 -14.32 8.19
C LYS A 52 0.48 -13.06 7.38
N ALA A 53 -0.04 -13.24 6.17
CA ALA A 53 -0.70 -12.18 5.41
C ALA A 53 -2.21 -12.24 5.68
N SER A 54 -2.90 -11.13 5.41
CA SER A 54 -4.34 -10.94 5.56
C SER A 54 -4.82 -10.90 7.02
N ASP A 55 -4.09 -10.25 7.91
CA ASP A 55 -4.56 -9.94 9.26
C ASP A 55 -5.52 -8.75 9.23
N HIS A 56 -6.80 -9.05 9.02
CA HIS A 56 -7.90 -8.09 9.06
C HIS A 56 -8.28 -7.64 10.48
N GLY A 57 -7.58 -8.09 11.52
CA GLY A 57 -7.98 -7.85 12.90
C GLY A 57 -9.33 -8.50 13.22
N ALA A 58 -10.13 -7.83 14.05
CA ALA A 58 -11.36 -8.38 14.61
C ALA A 58 -12.59 -8.31 13.69
N VAL A 59 -12.50 -7.66 12.52
CA VAL A 59 -13.66 -7.44 11.66
C VAL A 59 -13.89 -8.56 10.65
N PHE A 60 -15.16 -8.79 10.37
CA PHE A 60 -15.58 -9.68 9.30
C PHE A 60 -15.47 -8.97 7.96
N VAL A 61 -14.73 -9.57 7.02
CA VAL A 61 -14.60 -9.05 5.66
C VAL A 61 -15.56 -9.77 4.71
N LYS A 62 -16.35 -8.99 3.97
CA LYS A 62 -17.12 -9.47 2.82
C LYS A 62 -16.25 -9.32 1.57
N ARG A 63 -16.16 -10.37 0.76
CA ARG A 63 -15.40 -10.39 -0.50
C ARG A 63 -16.33 -10.20 -1.69
N HIS A 64 -15.89 -9.41 -2.65
CA HIS A 64 -16.67 -9.06 -3.85
C HIS A 64 -16.04 -9.66 -5.09
N ALA A 65 -16.85 -10.12 -6.04
CA ALA A 65 -16.35 -10.40 -7.38
C ALA A 65 -15.94 -9.08 -8.05
N TYR A 66 -14.89 -9.12 -8.88
CA TYR A 66 -14.42 -7.96 -9.62
C TYR A 66 -13.94 -8.38 -11.00
N ASN A 67 -14.47 -7.71 -12.03
CA ASN A 67 -14.01 -7.82 -13.40
C ASN A 67 -13.78 -6.39 -13.92
N PRO A 68 -12.54 -5.98 -14.23
CA PRO A 68 -12.25 -4.61 -14.65
C PRO A 68 -12.95 -4.17 -15.95
N GLU A 69 -13.40 -5.11 -16.80
CA GLU A 69 -14.01 -4.80 -18.10
C GLU A 69 -15.45 -4.26 -17.99
N ASN A 70 -16.18 -4.63 -16.94
CA ASN A 70 -17.60 -4.29 -16.77
C ASN A 70 -18.00 -4.08 -15.30
N ALA A 71 -17.06 -3.65 -14.47
CA ALA A 71 -17.29 -3.43 -13.05
C ALA A 71 -18.34 -2.34 -12.80
N THR A 72 -19.45 -2.72 -12.15
CA THR A 72 -20.44 -1.79 -11.57
C THR A 72 -20.13 -1.44 -10.11
N GLN A 73 -19.09 -2.06 -9.55
CA GLN A 73 -18.62 -1.81 -8.19
C GLN A 73 -17.14 -2.19 -8.05
N LEU A 74 -16.46 -1.56 -7.10
CA LEU A 74 -15.15 -1.95 -6.61
C LEU A 74 -15.21 -1.94 -5.08
N SER A 75 -15.23 -3.14 -4.48
CA SER A 75 -15.63 -3.32 -3.07
C SER A 75 -17.06 -2.77 -2.82
N SER A 76 -17.26 -1.96 -1.78
CA SER A 76 -18.52 -1.30 -1.43
C SER A 76 -18.76 -0.01 -2.22
N THR A 77 -17.78 0.46 -3.00
CA THR A 77 -17.91 1.65 -3.85
C THR A 77 -18.64 1.29 -5.14
N LYS A 78 -19.75 1.99 -5.41
CA LYS A 78 -20.46 1.86 -6.68
C LYS A 78 -19.76 2.62 -7.79
N ILE A 79 -19.74 2.00 -8.96
CA ILE A 79 -19.32 2.60 -10.24
C ILE A 79 -20.62 2.83 -11.01
N VAL A 80 -20.94 4.11 -11.20
CA VAL A 80 -22.22 4.58 -11.77
C VAL A 80 -22.09 5.06 -13.21
N GLY A 81 -20.87 5.10 -13.74
CA GLY A 81 -20.57 5.51 -15.11
C GLY A 81 -19.11 5.22 -15.47
N PRO A 82 -18.68 5.61 -16.69
CA PRO A 82 -17.29 5.48 -17.10
C PRO A 82 -16.39 6.32 -16.18
N ILE A 83 -15.22 5.77 -15.85
CA ILE A 83 -14.18 6.45 -15.07
C ILE A 83 -13.06 6.83 -16.04
N GLU A 84 -12.85 8.13 -16.24
CA GLU A 84 -11.80 8.62 -17.12
C GLU A 84 -10.44 8.57 -16.42
N ARG A 85 -9.39 8.21 -17.16
CA ARG A 85 -8.01 8.38 -16.69
C ARG A 85 -7.71 9.87 -16.60
N ILE A 86 -7.16 10.31 -15.49
CA ILE A 86 -6.78 11.71 -15.27
C ILE A 86 -5.28 11.93 -15.47
N SER A 87 -4.87 13.16 -15.77
CA SER A 87 -3.44 13.52 -15.81
C SER A 87 -2.85 13.50 -14.41
N GLU A 88 -1.63 13.02 -14.23
CA GLU A 88 -0.94 13.16 -12.95
C GLU A 88 -0.76 14.65 -12.58
N THR A 89 -0.69 15.54 -13.58
CA THR A 89 -0.55 17.00 -13.37
C THR A 89 -1.79 17.66 -12.73
N ASP A 90 -2.90 16.94 -12.64
CA ASP A 90 -4.14 17.38 -11.99
C ASP A 90 -4.21 17.03 -10.49
N GLN A 91 -3.22 16.29 -9.98
CA GLN A 91 -3.11 15.97 -8.57
C GLN A 91 -2.77 17.21 -7.73
N GLY A 92 -3.17 17.18 -6.46
CA GLY A 92 -3.05 18.34 -5.56
C GLY A 92 -1.65 18.94 -5.49
N PHE A 93 -0.61 18.11 -5.32
CA PHE A 93 0.78 18.59 -5.26
C PHE A 93 1.29 19.15 -6.60
N HIS A 94 0.81 18.62 -7.73
CA HIS A 94 1.15 19.12 -9.06
C HIS A 94 0.49 20.49 -9.29
N LYS A 95 -0.79 20.63 -8.92
CA LYS A 95 -1.49 21.93 -8.93
C LYS A 95 -0.83 22.98 -8.03
N ALA A 96 -0.37 22.56 -6.85
CA ALA A 96 0.42 23.41 -5.96
C ALA A 96 1.73 23.86 -6.60
N ALA A 97 2.49 22.95 -7.22
CA ALA A 97 3.74 23.26 -7.90
C ALA A 97 3.56 24.20 -9.12
N ARG A 98 2.40 24.12 -9.79
CA ARG A 98 1.98 25.00 -10.89
C ARG A 98 1.55 26.41 -10.43
N GLY A 99 1.41 26.63 -9.12
CA GLY A 99 0.96 27.91 -8.57
C GLY A 99 -0.55 28.13 -8.56
N ILE A 100 -1.35 27.11 -8.89
CA ILE A 100 -2.82 27.21 -8.90
C ILE A 100 -3.36 27.54 -7.50
N TYR A 101 -2.66 27.12 -6.44
CA TYR A 101 -3.07 27.36 -5.06
C TYR A 101 -2.45 28.63 -4.45
N GLY A 102 -1.81 29.47 -5.26
CA GLY A 102 -1.23 30.74 -4.85
C GLY A 102 0.28 30.68 -4.59
N GLU A 103 0.93 31.85 -4.69
CA GLU A 103 2.38 32.00 -4.64
C GLU A 103 3.02 31.48 -3.34
N GLN A 104 2.33 31.66 -2.21
CA GLN A 104 2.83 31.20 -0.91
C GLN A 104 2.94 29.66 -0.85
N VAL A 105 2.03 28.95 -1.54
CA VAL A 105 2.07 27.49 -1.60
C VAL A 105 3.25 27.01 -2.45
N ILE A 106 3.55 27.70 -3.55
CA ILE A 106 4.74 27.41 -4.38
C ILE A 106 6.02 27.59 -3.55
N LYS A 107 6.14 28.70 -2.82
CA LYS A 107 7.32 28.95 -1.98
C LYS A 107 7.48 27.86 -0.90
N ALA A 108 6.37 27.41 -0.34
CA ALA A 108 6.37 26.37 0.69
C ALA A 108 6.66 24.96 0.12
N ILE A 109 6.23 24.63 -1.10
CA ILE A 109 6.47 23.30 -1.70
C ILE A 109 7.95 23.04 -1.96
N VAL A 110 8.69 24.07 -2.37
CA VAL A 110 10.15 23.99 -2.61
C VAL A 110 10.90 23.74 -1.30
N LYS A 111 10.39 24.28 -0.18
CA LYS A 111 11.00 24.12 1.15
C LYS A 111 10.63 22.82 1.85
N LEU A 112 9.71 22.03 1.29
CA LEU A 112 9.15 20.87 1.97
C LEU A 112 10.21 19.86 2.43
N GLY A 113 11.19 19.59 1.57
CA GLY A 113 12.32 18.70 1.86
C GLY A 113 13.17 19.13 3.05
N GLY A 114 13.18 20.43 3.37
CA GLY A 114 14.02 21.02 4.42
C GLY A 114 13.36 21.15 5.78
N LYS A 115 12.08 20.76 5.95
CA LYS A 115 11.35 20.98 7.21
C LYS A 115 11.73 20.03 8.34
N HIS A 116 12.38 18.90 8.04
CA HIS A 116 12.83 17.95 9.05
C HIS A 116 14.05 17.14 8.54
N PRO A 117 15.20 17.11 9.25
CA PRO A 117 16.42 16.45 8.77
C PRO A 117 16.25 14.97 8.38
N LEU A 118 15.54 14.19 9.22
CA LEU A 118 15.27 12.78 8.90
C LEU A 118 14.35 12.61 7.68
N MET A 119 13.41 13.54 7.47
CA MET A 119 12.57 13.52 6.26
C MET A 119 13.42 13.76 5.02
N ALA A 120 14.36 14.71 5.05
CA ALA A 120 15.26 14.98 3.93
C ALA A 120 16.09 13.74 3.51
N ALA A 121 16.59 12.99 4.49
CA ALA A 121 17.34 11.76 4.25
C ALA A 121 16.46 10.68 3.58
N LEU A 122 15.26 10.45 4.13
CA LEU A 122 14.32 9.45 3.60
C LEU A 122 13.76 9.86 2.22
N PHE A 123 13.53 11.15 2.00
CA PHE A 123 13.12 11.73 0.73
C PHE A 123 14.13 11.40 -0.37
N THR A 124 15.41 11.71 -0.11
CA THR A 124 16.51 11.46 -1.06
C THR A 124 16.57 10.00 -1.49
N MET A 125 16.53 9.08 -0.52
CA MET A 125 16.56 7.64 -0.81
C MET A 125 15.33 7.18 -1.59
N SER A 126 14.13 7.66 -1.22
CA SER A 126 12.88 7.30 -1.89
C SER A 126 12.87 7.74 -3.36
N HIS A 127 13.48 8.88 -3.66
CA HIS A 127 13.58 9.41 -5.02
C HIS A 127 14.65 8.69 -5.85
N ALA A 128 15.78 8.30 -5.23
CA ALA A 128 16.84 7.55 -5.90
C ALA A 128 16.32 6.22 -6.48
N ILE A 129 15.50 5.49 -5.73
CA ILE A 129 14.90 4.22 -6.18
C ILE A 129 13.72 4.42 -7.16
N GLY A 130 13.37 5.67 -7.46
CA GLY A 130 12.39 6.05 -8.48
C GLY A 130 12.97 6.15 -9.88
N ALA A 131 14.29 5.99 -10.07
CA ALA A 131 14.90 6.06 -11.38
C ALA A 131 14.39 4.93 -12.32
N PRO A 132 14.30 5.18 -13.65
CA PRO A 132 13.63 4.27 -14.59
C PRO A 132 14.11 2.82 -14.54
N ASN A 133 15.43 2.61 -14.39
CA ASN A 133 16.04 1.28 -14.33
C ASN A 133 15.64 0.45 -13.09
N PHE A 134 15.29 1.10 -11.97
CA PHE A 134 14.81 0.40 -10.78
C PHE A 134 13.35 -0.02 -10.93
N VAL A 135 12.51 0.91 -11.37
CA VAL A 135 11.06 0.67 -11.45
C VAL A 135 10.68 -0.20 -12.64
N ASP A 136 11.39 -0.11 -13.76
CA ASP A 136 11.00 -0.71 -15.04
C ASP A 136 12.23 -1.15 -15.86
N GLY A 137 13.06 -1.99 -15.23
CA GLY A 137 14.28 -2.55 -15.84
C GLY A 137 14.02 -3.58 -16.93
N PRO A 138 15.08 -4.20 -17.49
CA PRO A 138 14.96 -5.19 -18.55
C PRO A 138 14.27 -6.47 -18.06
N VAL A 139 13.51 -7.10 -18.96
CA VAL A 139 12.89 -8.41 -18.75
C VAL A 139 13.82 -9.50 -19.26
N ARG A 140 13.99 -10.57 -18.49
CA ARG A 140 14.75 -11.75 -18.93
C ARG A 140 14.11 -12.32 -20.21
N ALA A 141 14.92 -12.56 -21.24
CA ALA A 141 14.44 -13.07 -22.53
C ALA A 141 13.81 -14.48 -22.41
N GLU A 142 14.41 -15.35 -21.62
CA GLU A 142 13.91 -16.72 -21.41
C GLU A 142 13.08 -16.80 -20.13
N LYS A 143 11.81 -17.18 -20.25
CA LYS A 143 10.94 -17.39 -19.09
C LYS A 143 11.43 -18.57 -18.26
N LEU A 144 11.59 -18.35 -16.96
CA LEU A 144 11.85 -19.42 -16.02
C LEU A 144 10.59 -20.24 -15.78
N PRO A 145 10.74 -21.56 -15.51
CA PRO A 145 9.60 -22.39 -15.17
C PRO A 145 8.96 -21.94 -13.86
N LEU A 146 7.64 -21.83 -13.87
CA LEU A 146 6.84 -21.37 -12.73
C LEU A 146 5.92 -22.48 -12.20
N PRO A 147 5.57 -22.45 -10.90
CA PRO A 147 4.47 -23.24 -10.37
C PRO A 147 3.11 -22.77 -10.93
N PRO A 148 2.01 -23.52 -10.68
CA PRO A 148 0.65 -23.08 -10.98
C PRO A 148 0.29 -21.70 -10.41
N LYS A 149 -0.62 -20.98 -11.09
CA LYS A 149 -1.00 -19.58 -10.80
C LYS A 149 -1.49 -19.31 -9.37
N ASP A 150 -2.13 -20.29 -8.75
CA ASP A 150 -2.66 -20.17 -7.40
C ASP A 150 -1.54 -20.21 -6.34
N LEU A 151 -0.46 -20.94 -6.61
CA LEU A 151 0.74 -20.91 -5.78
C LEU A 151 1.61 -19.68 -6.03
N LEU A 152 1.60 -19.15 -7.26
CA LEU A 152 2.34 -17.92 -7.59
C LEU A 152 1.84 -16.72 -6.79
N ALA A 153 0.53 -16.57 -6.63
CA ALA A 153 -0.04 -15.50 -5.81
C ALA A 153 0.42 -15.61 -4.34
N THR A 154 0.36 -16.81 -3.75
CA THR A 154 0.85 -17.06 -2.39
C THR A 154 2.36 -16.81 -2.26
N HIS A 155 3.15 -17.27 -3.24
CA HIS A 155 4.60 -17.04 -3.28
C HIS A 155 4.96 -15.56 -3.30
N ILE A 156 4.27 -14.76 -4.13
CA ILE A 156 4.51 -13.31 -4.21
C ILE A 156 4.14 -12.60 -2.91
N LYS A 157 3.06 -13.03 -2.24
CA LYS A 157 2.72 -12.50 -0.92
C LYS A 157 3.79 -12.84 0.11
N ASP A 158 4.19 -14.10 0.20
CA ASP A 158 5.25 -14.54 1.12
C ASP A 158 6.58 -13.81 0.82
N LEU A 159 6.92 -13.59 -0.45
CA LEU A 159 8.09 -12.79 -0.83
C LEU A 159 7.99 -11.36 -0.29
N GLY A 160 6.86 -10.67 -0.46
CA GLY A 160 6.71 -9.32 0.05
C GLY A 160 6.75 -9.26 1.58
N MET A 161 6.14 -10.23 2.26
CA MET A 161 6.24 -10.35 3.72
C MET A 161 7.67 -10.61 4.19
N PHE A 162 8.41 -11.47 3.49
CA PHE A 162 9.85 -11.72 3.74
C PHE A 162 10.69 -10.45 3.59
N LEU A 163 10.34 -9.58 2.63
CA LEU A 163 11.01 -8.30 2.42
C LEU A 163 10.58 -7.21 3.41
N GLY A 164 9.67 -7.51 4.34
CA GLY A 164 9.24 -6.60 5.41
C GLY A 164 7.95 -5.84 5.16
N ALA A 165 7.12 -6.26 4.18
CA ALA A 165 5.78 -5.71 4.04
C ALA A 165 4.93 -6.03 5.28
N SER A 166 4.02 -5.13 5.65
CA SER A 166 3.02 -5.40 6.67
C SER A 166 1.86 -6.21 6.12
N GLU A 167 1.49 -5.97 4.85
CA GLU A 167 0.47 -6.74 4.12
C GLU A 167 0.76 -6.74 2.62
N VAL A 168 0.40 -7.83 1.94
CA VAL A 168 0.52 -7.98 0.48
C VAL A 168 -0.74 -8.62 -0.10
N GLY A 169 -1.26 -8.02 -1.17
CA GLY A 169 -2.43 -8.50 -1.90
C GLY A 169 -2.14 -8.58 -3.39
N VAL A 170 -2.80 -9.48 -4.09
CA VAL A 170 -2.70 -9.61 -5.55
C VAL A 170 -4.08 -9.38 -6.13
N GLY A 171 -4.23 -8.52 -7.13
CA GLY A 171 -5.53 -8.17 -7.69
C GLY A 171 -5.49 -8.06 -9.21
N LEU A 172 -6.66 -7.95 -9.81
CA LEU A 172 -6.78 -7.48 -11.19
C LEU A 172 -6.58 -5.96 -11.21
N MET A 173 -5.73 -5.47 -12.11
CA MET A 173 -5.42 -4.04 -12.21
C MET A 173 -6.63 -3.28 -12.77
N PRO A 174 -7.16 -2.26 -12.07
CA PRO A 174 -8.20 -1.39 -12.61
C PRO A 174 -7.61 -0.49 -13.73
N PRO A 175 -8.05 -0.58 -14.99
CA PRO A 175 -7.43 0.18 -16.08
C PRO A 175 -7.53 1.71 -15.89
N HIS A 176 -8.64 2.18 -15.30
CA HIS A 176 -8.85 3.59 -14.99
C HIS A 176 -7.95 4.13 -13.87
N ALA A 177 -7.26 3.25 -13.12
CA ALA A 177 -6.32 3.68 -12.10
C ALA A 177 -5.00 4.16 -12.67
N PHE A 178 -4.63 3.79 -13.91
CA PHE A 178 -3.50 4.43 -14.58
C PHE A 178 -3.83 5.89 -14.88
N TYR A 179 -2.85 6.77 -14.72
CA TYR A 179 -3.00 8.14 -15.22
C TYR A 179 -3.08 8.13 -16.75
N SER A 180 -3.65 9.20 -17.33
CA SER A 180 -3.59 9.42 -18.78
C SER A 180 -2.15 9.66 -19.22
N GLU A 181 -1.44 10.46 -18.44
CA GLU A 181 -0.07 10.88 -18.65
C GLU A 181 0.60 11.15 -17.30
N LYS A 182 1.91 10.92 -17.27
CA LYS A 182 2.79 11.20 -16.15
C LYS A 182 3.33 12.61 -16.25
N GLY A 183 3.34 13.35 -15.14
CA GLY A 183 3.87 14.71 -15.08
C GLY A 183 5.35 14.75 -14.71
N PRO A 184 5.98 15.94 -14.74
CA PRO A 184 7.30 16.11 -14.17
C PRO A 184 7.26 15.95 -12.65
N GLN A 185 8.41 15.63 -12.06
CA GLN A 185 8.55 15.45 -10.62
C GLN A 185 8.30 16.76 -9.88
N VAL A 186 7.45 16.72 -8.85
CA VAL A 186 7.20 17.86 -7.97
C VAL A 186 8.41 18.10 -7.06
N GLY A 187 8.82 19.36 -6.93
CA GLY A 187 9.91 19.77 -6.02
C GLY A 187 11.30 19.86 -6.67
N GLN A 188 11.44 19.62 -7.97
CA GLN A 188 12.67 19.85 -8.72
C GLN A 188 12.50 20.94 -9.79
N GLY A 189 13.28 22.02 -9.69
CA GLY A 189 13.32 23.09 -10.68
C GLY A 189 11.98 23.81 -10.89
N PRO A 190 11.86 24.65 -11.95
CA PRO A 190 10.59 25.21 -12.35
C PRO A 190 9.66 24.10 -12.85
N TYR A 191 8.48 24.00 -12.25
CA TYR A 191 7.49 22.99 -12.60
C TYR A 191 6.80 23.34 -13.94
N ASP A 192 6.98 22.49 -14.95
CA ASP A 192 6.41 22.69 -16.29
C ASP A 192 5.38 21.59 -16.61
N ALA A 193 4.11 21.91 -16.40
CA ALA A 193 3.00 20.98 -16.64
C ALA A 193 2.83 20.54 -18.10
N SER A 194 3.51 21.18 -19.06
CA SER A 194 3.50 20.75 -20.47
C SER A 194 4.41 19.55 -20.74
N LYS A 195 5.36 19.27 -19.83
CA LYS A 195 6.31 18.15 -19.95
C LYS A 195 5.71 16.87 -19.38
N THR A 196 4.76 16.30 -20.09
CA THR A 196 4.13 15.04 -19.72
C THR A 196 4.64 13.88 -20.58
N THR A 197 4.42 12.66 -20.10
CA THR A 197 4.68 11.42 -20.85
C THR A 197 3.43 10.56 -20.84
N PRO A 198 2.87 10.18 -22.01
CA PRO A 198 1.70 9.31 -22.07
C PRO A 198 1.97 7.96 -21.39
N ILE A 199 1.02 7.48 -20.59
CA ILE A 199 1.13 6.16 -19.95
C ILE A 199 0.50 5.10 -20.85
N THR A 200 1.36 4.18 -21.30
CA THR A 200 1.05 3.08 -22.23
C THR A 200 1.02 1.70 -21.55
N ASN A 201 1.32 1.63 -20.25
CA ASN A 201 1.28 0.39 -19.48
C ASN A 201 -0.15 -0.20 -19.47
N THR A 202 -0.24 -1.49 -19.79
CA THR A 202 -1.50 -2.26 -19.89
C THR A 202 -1.47 -3.57 -19.08
N HIS A 203 -0.55 -3.68 -18.12
CA HIS A 203 -0.45 -4.84 -17.24
C HIS A 203 -1.79 -5.19 -16.58
N LYS A 204 -2.10 -6.49 -16.56
CA LYS A 204 -3.40 -7.01 -16.12
C LYS A 204 -3.46 -7.27 -14.62
N TYR A 205 -2.32 -7.54 -14.00
CA TYR A 205 -2.24 -7.87 -12.58
C TYR A 205 -1.60 -6.72 -11.82
N ALA A 206 -2.06 -6.55 -10.58
CA ALA A 206 -1.45 -5.67 -9.61
C ALA A 206 -1.10 -6.43 -8.34
N ILE A 207 -0.01 -6.02 -7.71
CA ILE A 207 0.41 -6.49 -6.39
C ILE A 207 0.42 -5.26 -5.50
N GLY A 208 -0.45 -5.21 -4.51
CA GLY A 208 -0.50 -4.14 -3.52
C GLY A 208 0.40 -4.45 -2.34
N ILE A 209 1.16 -3.47 -1.89
CA ILE A 209 2.11 -3.58 -0.79
C ILE A 209 1.77 -2.51 0.24
N ILE A 210 1.62 -2.88 1.50
CA ILE A 210 1.32 -1.99 2.62
C ILE A 210 2.46 -2.04 3.63
N VAL A 211 2.86 -0.86 4.13
CA VAL A 211 3.81 -0.70 5.24
C VAL A 211 3.19 0.22 6.30
N ASP A 212 3.12 -0.26 7.54
CA ASP A 212 2.63 0.49 8.71
C ASP A 212 3.52 1.73 9.00
N GLN A 213 2.88 2.85 9.37
CA GLN A 213 3.54 4.12 9.73
C GLN A 213 3.93 4.22 11.23
N SER A 214 3.96 3.11 11.96
CA SER A 214 4.29 3.01 13.39
C SER A 214 3.21 3.58 14.32
N LEU A 215 2.50 2.69 15.02
CA LEU A 215 1.50 3.08 16.01
C LEU A 215 2.07 3.91 17.17
N PRO A 216 3.17 3.51 17.86
CA PRO A 216 3.69 4.30 18.96
C PRO A 216 4.07 5.73 18.53
N THR A 217 4.63 5.90 17.33
CA THR A 217 4.99 7.22 16.82
C THR A 217 3.78 8.07 16.46
N ILE A 218 2.74 7.50 15.82
CA ILE A 218 1.54 8.27 15.47
C ILE A 218 0.73 8.69 16.71
N THR A 219 0.72 7.87 17.77
CA THR A 219 0.04 8.21 19.03
C THR A 219 0.78 9.30 19.81
N SER A 220 2.10 9.38 19.68
CA SER A 220 2.90 10.46 20.28
C SER A 220 2.98 11.74 19.45
N SER A 221 2.49 11.73 18.21
CA SER A 221 2.49 12.90 17.34
C SER A 221 1.18 13.66 17.48
N THR A 222 1.15 14.97 17.24
CA THR A 222 -0.12 15.70 17.03
C THR A 222 -0.83 15.27 15.75
N GLY A 223 -0.13 14.55 14.86
CA GLY A 223 -0.56 14.19 13.52
C GLY A 223 -0.18 15.24 12.47
N PHE A 224 0.33 16.40 12.86
CA PHE A 224 0.78 17.46 11.94
C PHE A 224 2.00 18.24 12.49
N ASP A 225 2.74 17.67 13.43
CA ASP A 225 4.02 18.18 13.91
C ASP A 225 5.17 17.79 12.96
N GLY A 226 6.42 18.03 13.39
CA GLY A 226 7.61 17.78 12.58
C GLY A 226 7.78 16.33 12.10
N ILE A 227 7.30 15.33 12.86
CA ILE A 227 7.52 13.91 12.53
C ILE A 227 6.53 13.37 11.48
N SER A 228 5.42 14.06 11.23
CA SER A 228 4.34 13.60 10.35
C SER A 228 4.83 13.23 8.94
N SER A 229 5.63 14.11 8.32
CA SER A 229 6.24 13.84 7.01
C SER A 229 7.25 12.69 7.04
N THR A 230 8.03 12.58 8.10
CA THR A 230 9.02 11.51 8.30
C THR A 230 8.35 10.14 8.38
N GLN A 231 7.24 10.01 9.11
CA GLN A 231 6.46 8.76 9.16
C GLN A 231 5.99 8.33 7.76
N SER A 232 5.52 9.29 6.95
CA SER A 232 5.14 9.03 5.56
C SER A 232 6.33 8.55 4.72
N TYR A 233 7.47 9.25 4.78
CA TYR A 233 8.64 8.91 3.96
C TYR A 233 9.34 7.62 4.40
N MET A 234 9.29 7.26 5.68
CA MET A 234 9.76 5.95 6.15
C MET A 234 8.97 4.82 5.48
N ALA A 235 7.64 4.90 5.54
CA ALA A 235 6.78 3.89 4.95
C ALA A 235 6.81 3.92 3.41
N TYR A 236 6.97 5.09 2.78
CA TYR A 236 7.17 5.18 1.33
C TYR A 236 8.48 4.56 0.87
N LEU A 237 9.60 4.83 1.54
CA LEU A 237 10.89 4.23 1.20
C LEU A 237 10.81 2.70 1.28
N ASN A 238 10.29 2.19 2.40
CA ASN A 238 10.19 0.75 2.63
C ASN A 238 9.26 0.08 1.61
N SER A 239 8.06 0.62 1.38
CA SER A 239 7.14 0.06 0.38
C SER A 239 7.70 0.15 -1.05
N GLY A 240 8.40 1.24 -1.39
CA GLY A 240 9.08 1.40 -2.68
C GLY A 240 10.22 0.40 -2.90
N MET A 241 11.05 0.17 -1.88
CA MET A 241 12.11 -0.85 -1.92
C MET A 241 11.54 -2.24 -2.18
N ILE A 242 10.50 -2.63 -1.44
CA ILE A 242 9.82 -3.92 -1.59
C ILE A 242 9.23 -4.04 -3.01
N ALA A 243 8.56 -3.00 -3.50
CA ALA A 243 7.98 -2.99 -4.85
C ALA A 243 9.04 -3.13 -5.95
N CYS A 244 10.15 -2.40 -5.85
CA CYS A 244 11.26 -2.51 -6.80
C CYS A 244 11.89 -3.91 -6.79
N CYS A 245 12.09 -4.52 -5.61
CA CYS A 245 12.59 -5.87 -5.49
C CYS A 245 11.64 -6.91 -6.11
N ILE A 246 10.33 -6.82 -5.83
CA ILE A 246 9.33 -7.72 -6.41
C ILE A 246 9.25 -7.56 -7.92
N ALA A 247 9.22 -6.32 -8.43
CA ALA A 247 9.19 -6.06 -9.86
C ALA A 247 10.44 -6.61 -10.57
N ALA A 248 11.63 -6.36 -10.02
CA ALA A 248 12.89 -6.89 -10.55
C ALA A 248 12.92 -8.43 -10.52
N TYR A 249 12.43 -9.05 -9.44
CA TYR A 249 12.31 -10.49 -9.33
C TYR A 249 11.41 -11.07 -10.44
N ILE A 250 10.24 -10.49 -10.66
CA ILE A 250 9.31 -10.94 -11.71
C ILE A 250 9.94 -10.77 -13.10
N ARG A 251 10.66 -9.66 -13.35
CA ARG A 251 11.43 -9.47 -14.59
C ARG A 251 12.53 -10.51 -14.78
N ASN A 252 13.20 -10.91 -13.70
CA ASN A 252 14.20 -11.99 -13.71
C ASN A 252 13.58 -13.38 -13.94
N LEU A 253 12.27 -13.55 -13.71
CA LEU A 253 11.50 -14.73 -14.10
C LEU A 253 11.07 -14.70 -15.58
N GLY A 254 11.25 -13.57 -16.27
CA GLY A 254 10.91 -13.39 -17.69
C GLY A 254 9.51 -12.81 -17.95
N TYR A 255 8.92 -12.13 -16.95
CA TYR A 255 7.62 -11.47 -17.07
C TYR A 255 7.79 -9.96 -16.91
N SER A 256 7.02 -9.18 -17.68
CA SER A 256 7.04 -7.74 -17.56
C SER A 256 6.47 -7.31 -16.22
N ALA A 257 7.18 -6.44 -15.51
CA ALA A 257 6.72 -5.93 -14.23
C ALA A 257 7.30 -4.55 -13.95
N ARG A 258 6.46 -3.67 -13.40
CA ARG A 258 6.82 -2.30 -13.06
C ARG A 258 6.43 -1.96 -11.63
N ALA A 259 7.34 -1.34 -10.88
CA ALA A 259 7.05 -0.80 -9.56
C ALA A 259 6.45 0.62 -9.65
N HIS A 260 5.54 0.94 -8.72
CA HIS A 260 4.86 2.21 -8.59
C HIS A 260 4.91 2.64 -7.12
N HIS A 261 5.63 3.72 -6.81
CA HIS A 261 5.85 4.22 -5.44
C HIS A 261 6.05 5.74 -5.44
N CYS A 262 6.25 6.37 -4.27
CA CYS A 262 6.23 7.83 -4.14
C CYS A 262 7.25 8.58 -4.99
N GLY A 263 8.36 7.94 -5.35
CA GLY A 263 9.38 8.53 -6.22
C GLY A 263 9.01 8.44 -7.71
N ASN A 264 8.09 7.53 -8.09
CA ASN A 264 7.71 7.29 -9.48
C ASN A 264 6.36 6.53 -9.56
N TYR A 265 5.26 7.25 -9.79
CA TYR A 265 3.95 6.68 -10.07
C TYR A 265 3.62 6.73 -11.57
N GLU A 266 2.76 5.80 -12.00
CA GLU A 266 1.97 5.90 -13.24
C GLU A 266 0.48 5.61 -12.96
N LEU A 267 0.11 5.44 -11.69
CA LEU A 267 -1.21 5.03 -11.29
C LEU A 267 -1.61 5.66 -9.96
N ILE A 268 -2.91 5.66 -9.71
CA ILE A 268 -3.56 6.08 -8.47
C ILE A 268 -3.62 4.86 -7.55
N ILE A 269 -2.94 4.93 -6.42
CA ILE A 269 -2.75 3.80 -5.50
C ILE A 269 -4.06 3.30 -4.83
N PRO A 270 -4.97 4.16 -4.33
CA PRO A 270 -6.21 3.73 -3.68
C PRO A 270 -7.04 2.65 -4.40
N PRO A 271 -7.47 2.81 -5.68
CA PRO A 271 -8.24 1.77 -6.37
C PRO A 271 -7.44 0.47 -6.54
N VAL A 272 -6.11 0.53 -6.66
CA VAL A 272 -5.25 -0.68 -6.72
C VAL A 272 -5.27 -1.43 -5.39
N MET A 273 -5.15 -0.73 -4.25
CA MET A 273 -5.22 -1.37 -2.93
C MET A 273 -6.58 -2.03 -2.68
N VAL A 274 -7.68 -1.40 -3.13
CA VAL A 274 -9.02 -1.99 -3.05
C VAL A 274 -9.13 -3.23 -3.96
N ALA A 275 -8.62 -3.15 -5.19
CA ALA A 275 -8.64 -4.26 -6.14
C ALA A 275 -7.83 -5.47 -5.67
N CYS A 276 -6.71 -5.24 -4.96
CA CYS A 276 -5.90 -6.27 -4.32
C CYS A 276 -6.51 -6.82 -3.01
N GLY A 277 -7.71 -6.37 -2.62
CA GLY A 277 -8.38 -6.86 -1.41
C GLY A 277 -7.75 -6.40 -0.11
N LEU A 278 -7.00 -5.29 -0.11
CA LEU A 278 -6.28 -4.80 1.07
C LEU A 278 -7.02 -3.67 1.80
N ALA A 279 -7.91 -2.96 1.14
CA ALA A 279 -8.52 -1.77 1.74
C ALA A 279 -9.93 -1.49 1.20
N GLU A 280 -10.64 -0.60 1.88
CA GLU A 280 -11.96 -0.09 1.51
C GLU A 280 -11.93 1.45 1.44
N MET A 281 -12.71 2.04 0.53
CA MET A 281 -12.87 3.51 0.45
C MET A 281 -13.60 4.05 1.69
N THR A 282 -13.25 5.26 2.12
CA THR A 282 -13.75 5.86 3.36
C THR A 282 -14.18 7.32 3.20
N ARG A 283 -14.65 7.95 4.30
CA ARG A 283 -15.03 9.37 4.35
C ARG A 283 -13.97 10.34 3.82
N THR A 284 -12.69 10.02 3.94
CA THR A 284 -11.63 10.91 3.44
C THR A 284 -11.68 11.10 1.93
N GLY A 285 -12.35 10.22 1.17
CA GLY A 285 -12.58 10.35 -0.27
C GLY A 285 -11.34 10.19 -1.17
N GLU A 286 -10.14 10.38 -0.62
CA GLU A 286 -8.84 10.27 -1.28
C GLU A 286 -8.01 9.11 -0.71
N CYS A 287 -8.36 8.59 0.46
CA CYS A 287 -7.65 7.50 1.12
C CYS A 287 -8.57 6.30 1.37
N VAL A 288 -7.94 5.13 1.35
CA VAL A 288 -8.57 3.85 1.68
C VAL A 288 -8.08 3.38 3.04
N ALA A 289 -8.92 2.66 3.78
CA ALA A 289 -8.58 2.12 5.08
C ALA A 289 -8.39 0.60 5.01
N HIS A 290 -7.37 0.12 5.71
CA HIS A 290 -7.16 -1.30 5.98
C HIS A 290 -8.01 -1.70 7.21
N PRO A 291 -8.61 -2.91 7.25
CA PRO A 291 -9.48 -3.36 8.34
C PRO A 291 -8.87 -3.26 9.76
N ARG A 292 -7.55 -3.38 9.87
CA ARG A 292 -6.80 -3.31 11.14
C ARG A 292 -5.96 -2.05 11.31
N LEU A 293 -5.39 -1.52 10.23
CA LEU A 293 -4.44 -0.40 10.30
C LEU A 293 -5.14 0.94 10.10
N GLY A 294 -6.42 0.95 9.70
CA GLY A 294 -7.10 2.17 9.29
C GLY A 294 -6.33 2.83 8.16
N PHE A 295 -5.99 4.11 8.33
CA PHE A 295 -5.16 4.86 7.38
C PHE A 295 -3.66 4.82 7.70
N ARG A 296 -3.22 4.12 8.75
CA ARG A 296 -1.85 4.15 9.31
C ARG A 296 -0.85 3.37 8.45
N PHE A 297 -0.90 3.54 7.15
CA PHE A 297 0.03 2.90 6.24
C PHE A 297 0.36 3.76 5.03
N LYS A 298 1.48 3.47 4.39
CA LYS A 298 1.74 3.84 3.00
C LYS A 298 1.79 2.60 2.14
N SER A 299 1.62 2.80 0.86
CA SER A 299 1.54 1.72 -0.10
C SER A 299 2.36 2.00 -1.34
N ALA A 300 2.79 0.92 -1.94
CA ALA A 300 3.34 0.85 -3.28
C ALA A 300 2.58 -0.24 -4.04
N ALA A 301 2.75 -0.27 -5.36
CA ALA A 301 2.18 -1.31 -6.19
C ALA A 301 3.22 -1.85 -7.18
N VAL A 302 3.04 -3.09 -7.60
CA VAL A 302 3.71 -3.63 -8.80
C VAL A 302 2.64 -4.02 -9.79
N THR A 303 2.74 -3.55 -11.04
CA THR A 303 1.91 -4.06 -12.13
C THR A 303 2.69 -5.09 -12.94
N THR A 304 2.04 -6.13 -13.43
CA THR A 304 2.72 -7.20 -14.20
C THR A 304 1.81 -7.93 -15.18
N ASP A 305 2.40 -8.58 -16.17
CA ASP A 305 1.77 -9.58 -17.03
C ASP A 305 1.91 -11.03 -16.50
N MET A 306 2.61 -11.24 -15.38
CA MET A 306 2.76 -12.56 -14.77
C MET A 306 1.42 -13.10 -14.27
N PRO A 307 0.95 -14.26 -14.78
CA PRO A 307 -0.37 -14.78 -14.45
C PRO A 307 -0.43 -15.26 -13.00
N MET A 308 -1.38 -14.72 -12.23
CA MET A 308 -1.63 -15.07 -10.83
C MET A 308 -3.12 -15.23 -10.58
N GLU A 309 -3.50 -15.96 -9.52
CA GLU A 309 -4.87 -15.96 -9.03
C GLU A 309 -5.12 -14.68 -8.19
N PRO A 310 -6.05 -13.79 -8.58
CA PRO A 310 -6.29 -12.56 -7.85
C PRO A 310 -7.12 -12.78 -6.58
N ASP A 311 -6.81 -12.00 -5.55
CA ASP A 311 -7.68 -11.74 -4.42
C ASP A 311 -8.94 -11.00 -4.87
N LYS A 312 -9.94 -11.08 -4.00
CA LYS A 312 -11.21 -10.38 -4.17
C LYS A 312 -11.17 -9.07 -3.38
N PRO A 313 -11.68 -7.95 -3.92
CA PRO A 313 -11.91 -6.74 -3.15
C PRO A 313 -12.72 -7.03 -1.88
N ILE A 314 -12.39 -6.33 -0.79
CA ILE A 314 -13.01 -6.53 0.53
C ILE A 314 -13.80 -5.31 0.96
N SER A 315 -14.92 -5.53 1.65
CA SER A 315 -15.58 -4.52 2.47
C SER A 315 -15.71 -5.04 3.91
N PHE A 316 -15.44 -4.18 4.87
CA PHE A 316 -15.48 -4.47 6.31
C PHE A 316 -16.40 -3.50 7.07
N GLY A 317 -17.30 -2.80 6.37
CA GLY A 317 -18.26 -1.89 7.00
C GLY A 317 -17.71 -0.49 7.22
N ALA A 318 -16.58 -0.14 6.58
CA ALA A 318 -15.96 1.17 6.74
C ALA A 318 -16.91 2.29 6.29
N ARG A 319 -17.64 2.04 5.20
CA ARG A 319 -18.59 3.00 4.61
C ARG A 319 -19.74 3.30 5.56
N GLU A 320 -20.40 2.27 6.09
CA GLU A 320 -21.53 2.39 7.02
C GLU A 320 -21.10 3.07 8.32
N PHE A 321 -19.92 2.71 8.84
CA PHE A 321 -19.33 3.37 9.99
C PHE A 321 -19.04 4.86 9.72
N CYS A 322 -18.48 5.17 8.54
CA CYS A 322 -18.11 6.52 8.15
C CYS A 322 -19.30 7.48 8.14
N VAL A 323 -20.50 7.05 7.75
CA VAL A 323 -21.74 7.87 7.79
C VAL A 323 -21.94 8.46 9.18
N THR A 324 -21.72 7.68 10.23
CA THR A 324 -21.97 8.07 11.62
C THR A 324 -20.75 8.74 12.27
N CYS A 325 -19.55 8.24 11.99
CA CYS A 325 -18.35 8.59 12.76
C CYS A 325 -17.93 10.06 12.60
N LYS A 326 -17.67 10.53 11.37
CA LYS A 326 -17.24 11.91 11.03
C LYS A 326 -16.01 12.49 11.75
N LYS A 327 -15.38 11.77 12.69
CA LYS A 327 -14.25 12.25 13.50
C LYS A 327 -13.07 12.80 12.68
N CYS A 328 -12.73 12.17 11.55
CA CYS A 328 -11.67 12.68 10.69
C CYS A 328 -12.00 14.05 10.04
N ALA A 329 -13.28 14.36 9.86
CA ALA A 329 -13.75 15.66 9.38
C ALA A 329 -13.76 16.69 10.52
N ASP A 330 -14.22 16.30 11.71
CA ASP A 330 -14.22 17.13 12.93
C ASP A 330 -12.80 17.60 13.29
N GLU A 331 -11.83 16.70 13.19
CA GLU A 331 -10.43 16.93 13.56
C GLU A 331 -9.55 17.45 12.42
N CYS A 332 -10.12 17.72 11.23
CA CYS A 332 -9.33 18.16 10.08
C CYS A 332 -8.89 19.61 10.27
N PRO A 333 -7.58 19.92 10.44
CA PRO A 333 -7.14 21.28 10.77
C PRO A 333 -7.36 22.28 9.62
N SER A 334 -7.62 21.79 8.40
CA SER A 334 -7.91 22.62 7.23
C SER A 334 -9.40 22.69 6.89
N GLY A 335 -10.26 21.92 7.57
CA GLY A 335 -11.67 21.76 7.21
C GLY A 335 -11.85 21.25 5.77
N ALA A 336 -11.01 20.31 5.33
CA ALA A 336 -11.01 19.80 3.96
C ALA A 336 -11.93 18.58 3.76
N ILE A 337 -12.11 17.75 4.78
CA ILE A 337 -12.89 16.50 4.68
C ILE A 337 -14.37 16.81 4.91
N SER A 338 -15.24 16.24 4.08
CA SER A 338 -16.69 16.49 4.16
C SER A 338 -17.36 15.85 5.38
N HIS A 339 -18.31 16.60 5.95
CA HIS A 339 -19.27 16.16 6.97
C HIS A 339 -20.55 15.55 6.38
N ASP A 340 -20.68 15.46 5.06
CA ASP A 340 -21.90 15.00 4.39
C ASP A 340 -22.23 13.55 4.76
N ASP A 341 -23.51 13.24 4.90
CA ASP A 341 -23.96 11.87 5.18
C ASP A 341 -23.81 10.99 3.95
N GLN A 342 -24.09 11.54 2.77
CA GLN A 342 -24.05 10.84 1.50
C GLN A 342 -22.77 11.18 0.71
N PRO A 343 -22.16 10.20 0.03
CA PRO A 343 -21.10 10.48 -0.92
C PRO A 343 -21.65 11.15 -2.18
N ILE A 344 -20.74 11.83 -2.89
CA ILE A 344 -21.00 12.41 -4.21
C ILE A 344 -20.61 11.42 -5.30
N ILE A 345 -21.13 11.64 -6.50
CA ILE A 345 -20.61 11.01 -7.72
C ILE A 345 -19.46 11.88 -8.23
N HIS A 346 -18.30 11.28 -8.45
CA HIS A 346 -17.12 11.94 -9.01
C HIS A 346 -16.46 11.01 -10.01
N ASN A 347 -16.26 11.49 -11.25
CA ASN A 347 -15.61 10.73 -12.33
C ASN A 347 -16.15 9.29 -12.45
N GLY A 348 -17.48 9.12 -12.45
CA GLY A 348 -18.12 7.81 -12.63
C GLY A 348 -18.20 6.91 -11.39
N TYR A 349 -17.72 7.31 -10.22
CA TYR A 349 -17.81 6.51 -8.99
C TYR A 349 -18.26 7.31 -7.75
N GLU A 350 -18.76 6.61 -6.73
CA GLU A 350 -19.16 7.23 -5.47
C GLU A 350 -17.96 7.45 -4.53
N LYS A 351 -17.81 8.66 -4.00
CA LYS A 351 -16.85 8.98 -2.92
C LYS A 351 -17.38 10.09 -2.02
N TRP A 352 -16.94 10.14 -0.77
CA TRP A 352 -17.09 11.36 0.00
C TRP A 352 -16.20 12.46 -0.59
N ASN A 353 -16.70 13.69 -0.55
CA ASN A 353 -15.96 14.81 -1.09
C ASN A 353 -14.84 15.23 -0.12
N THR A 354 -13.71 15.63 -0.67
CA THR A 354 -12.62 16.27 0.07
C THR A 354 -12.11 17.45 -0.75
N ASN A 355 -12.00 18.61 -0.10
CA ASN A 355 -11.39 19.78 -0.70
C ASN A 355 -9.86 19.58 -0.78
N VAL A 356 -9.41 19.00 -1.88
CA VAL A 356 -7.99 18.71 -2.14
C VAL A 356 -7.13 19.97 -2.05
N GLN A 357 -7.62 21.12 -2.50
CA GLN A 357 -6.89 22.39 -2.38
C GLN A 357 -6.63 22.76 -0.92
N LYS A 358 -7.65 22.77 -0.05
CA LYS A 358 -7.49 23.06 1.39
C LYS A 358 -6.50 22.07 2.04
N CYS A 359 -6.64 20.78 1.75
CA CYS A 359 -5.77 19.74 2.27
C CYS A 359 -4.31 19.94 1.82
N THR A 360 -4.07 20.12 0.51
CA THR A 360 -2.73 20.32 -0.04
C THR A 360 -2.11 21.60 0.48
N THR A 361 -2.84 22.72 0.46
CA THR A 361 -2.37 24.01 0.98
C THR A 361 -1.92 23.85 2.42
N PHE A 362 -2.77 23.32 3.31
CA PHE A 362 -2.40 23.12 4.71
C PHE A 362 -1.16 22.23 4.86
N ARG A 363 -1.11 21.10 4.15
CA ARG A 363 0.05 20.18 4.23
C ARG A 363 1.34 20.88 3.83
N VAL A 364 1.33 21.59 2.71
CA VAL A 364 2.52 22.22 2.13
C VAL A 364 2.96 23.42 2.96
N SER A 365 2.02 24.27 3.39
CA SER A 365 2.28 25.50 4.13
C SER A 365 2.12 25.34 5.65
N ASN A 366 2.18 24.12 6.18
CA ASN A 366 2.04 23.89 7.61
C ASN A 366 3.16 24.60 8.38
N LYS A 367 2.81 25.54 9.27
CA LYS A 367 3.75 26.34 10.08
C LYS A 367 4.09 25.69 11.43
N ASN A 368 3.39 24.63 11.79
CA ASN A 368 3.53 23.95 13.08
C ASN A 368 4.16 22.56 12.93
N GLY A 369 4.75 22.28 11.77
CA GLY A 369 5.33 20.97 11.47
C GLY A 369 5.55 20.74 9.99
N ALA A 370 5.68 19.47 9.62
CA ALA A 370 5.96 19.06 8.27
C ALA A 370 4.86 18.12 7.75
N MET A 371 4.07 18.58 6.76
CA MET A 371 2.89 17.87 6.24
C MET A 371 1.76 17.72 7.28
N CYS A 372 0.86 16.76 7.08
CA CYS A 372 -0.24 16.44 7.97
C CYS A 372 -0.70 14.99 7.72
N GLY A 373 -1.13 14.35 8.78
CA GLY A 373 -1.68 13.00 8.89
C GLY A 373 -2.72 12.89 10.00
N ARG A 374 -3.29 14.02 10.47
CA ARG A 374 -4.24 14.06 11.59
C ARG A 374 -5.42 13.12 11.41
N CYS A 375 -5.98 13.06 10.20
CA CYS A 375 -7.07 12.15 9.87
C CYS A 375 -6.72 10.67 10.08
N MET A 376 -5.44 10.29 9.95
CA MET A 376 -4.96 8.93 10.22
C MET A 376 -4.90 8.67 11.73
N LYS A 377 -4.35 9.63 12.50
CA LYS A 377 -4.22 9.54 13.95
C LYS A 377 -5.57 9.36 14.64
N VAL A 378 -6.54 10.19 14.28
CA VAL A 378 -7.86 10.28 14.95
C VAL A 378 -8.86 9.20 14.52
N CYS A 379 -8.57 8.46 13.44
CA CYS A 379 -9.52 7.48 12.91
C CYS A 379 -9.73 6.33 13.90
N PRO A 380 -10.97 5.93 14.24
CA PRO A 380 -11.20 4.77 15.09
C PRO A 380 -10.71 3.44 14.47
N TRP A 381 -10.66 3.36 13.13
CA TRP A 381 -10.11 2.18 12.42
C TRP A 381 -8.60 2.04 12.51
N ASN A 382 -7.90 3.09 12.93
CA ASN A 382 -6.50 3.01 13.32
C ASN A 382 -6.43 2.28 14.66
N ASN A 383 -6.55 0.94 14.69
CA ASN A 383 -6.61 0.18 15.94
C ASN A 383 -5.40 0.53 16.81
N LYS A 384 -5.69 1.08 17.99
CA LYS A 384 -4.71 1.62 18.94
C LYS A 384 -4.36 0.65 20.06
N GLU A 385 -5.16 -0.40 20.22
CA GLU A 385 -4.97 -1.48 21.20
C GLU A 385 -5.43 -2.82 20.62
N GLU A 386 -4.93 -3.92 21.20
CA GLU A 386 -5.24 -5.30 20.79
C GLU A 386 -6.09 -6.04 21.84
N SER A 387 -6.82 -5.33 22.68
CA SER A 387 -7.68 -5.94 23.70
C SER A 387 -8.91 -6.64 23.08
N TRP A 388 -9.43 -7.64 23.78
CA TRP A 388 -10.60 -8.41 23.31
C TRP A 388 -11.87 -7.54 23.25
N PHE A 389 -12.03 -6.58 24.17
CA PHE A 389 -13.20 -5.70 24.20
C PHE A 389 -13.13 -4.64 23.09
N HIS A 390 -11.94 -4.11 22.76
CA HIS A 390 -11.75 -3.26 21.58
C HIS A 390 -12.09 -4.02 20.30
N SER A 391 -11.61 -5.26 20.20
CA SER A 391 -11.91 -6.16 19.09
C SER A 391 -13.42 -6.36 18.90
N VAL A 392 -14.16 -6.62 19.99
CA VAL A 392 -15.62 -6.76 19.96
C VAL A 392 -16.30 -5.44 19.57
N GLY A 393 -15.86 -4.31 20.14
CA GLY A 393 -16.42 -2.99 19.85
C GLY A 393 -16.27 -2.61 18.36
N VAL A 394 -15.08 -2.80 17.81
CA VAL A 394 -14.78 -2.57 16.39
C VAL A 394 -15.59 -3.51 15.49
N ALA A 395 -15.70 -4.79 15.85
CA ALA A 395 -16.53 -5.75 15.11
C ALA A 395 -18.03 -5.38 15.14
N ALA A 396 -18.56 -4.92 16.27
CA ALA A 396 -19.95 -4.47 16.38
C ALA A 396 -20.20 -3.19 15.57
N ALA A 397 -19.28 -2.22 15.66
CA ALA A 397 -19.34 -0.96 14.93
C ALA A 397 -19.28 -1.15 13.41
N SER A 398 -18.62 -2.22 12.94
CA SER A 398 -18.58 -2.58 11.51
C SER A 398 -19.94 -2.98 10.93
N LYS A 399 -20.92 -3.35 11.77
CA LYS A 399 -22.21 -3.91 11.33
C LYS A 399 -23.43 -3.10 11.76
N SER A 400 -23.29 -2.16 12.70
CA SER A 400 -24.41 -1.43 13.29
C SER A 400 -24.07 0.05 13.46
N GLN A 401 -24.93 0.92 12.92
CA GLN A 401 -24.80 2.37 13.12
C GLN A 401 -24.94 2.77 14.59
N LEU A 402 -25.78 2.09 15.37
CA LEU A 402 -25.91 2.35 16.80
C LEU A 402 -24.60 2.01 17.53
N ALA A 403 -24.00 0.86 17.23
CA ALA A 403 -22.71 0.47 17.80
C ALA A 403 -21.58 1.40 17.32
N ALA A 404 -21.61 1.84 16.05
CA ALA A 404 -20.68 2.83 15.52
C ALA A 404 -20.76 4.16 16.28
N ARG A 405 -21.98 4.61 16.58
CA ARG A 405 -22.24 5.84 17.34
C ARG A 405 -21.74 5.72 18.78
N LEU A 406 -21.98 4.58 19.43
CA LEU A 406 -21.45 4.28 20.76
C LEU A 406 -19.91 4.24 20.76
N LEU A 407 -19.29 3.50 19.83
CA LEU A 407 -17.84 3.41 19.72
C LEU A 407 -17.22 4.79 19.47
N LYS A 408 -17.82 5.60 18.60
CA LYS A 408 -17.36 6.98 18.37
C LYS A 408 -17.43 7.82 19.64
N ASN A 409 -18.54 7.78 20.36
CA ASN A 409 -18.69 8.53 21.62
C ASN A 409 -17.69 8.08 22.69
N MET A 410 -17.39 6.78 22.78
CA MET A 410 -16.36 6.26 23.68
C MET A 410 -14.95 6.71 23.25
N ASP A 411 -14.62 6.60 21.97
CA ASP A 411 -13.34 7.05 21.40
C ASP A 411 -13.15 8.57 21.59
N ASP A 412 -14.22 9.37 21.56
CA ASP A 412 -14.20 10.80 21.90
C ASP A 412 -14.07 11.03 23.43
N PHE A 413 -14.83 10.30 24.25
CA PHE A 413 -14.81 10.46 25.72
C PHE A 413 -13.45 10.13 26.34
N PHE A 414 -12.79 9.07 25.87
CA PHE A 414 -11.43 8.71 26.30
C PHE A 414 -10.34 9.53 25.59
N GLY A 415 -10.73 10.43 24.68
CA GLY A 415 -9.81 11.29 23.94
C GLY A 415 -9.02 10.59 22.84
N TYR A 416 -9.27 9.31 22.57
CA TYR A 416 -8.49 8.48 21.64
C TYR A 416 -8.25 9.12 20.27
N GLY A 417 -6.99 9.07 19.84
CA GLY A 417 -6.50 9.72 18.64
C GLY A 417 -6.33 11.23 18.71
N THR A 418 -6.73 11.91 19.79
CA THR A 418 -6.47 13.35 20.00
C THR A 418 -5.37 13.61 21.03
N GLU A 419 -5.18 12.67 21.96
CA GLU A 419 -4.10 12.60 22.93
C GLU A 419 -2.72 12.54 22.29
N VAL A 420 -1.73 13.00 23.03
CA VAL A 420 -0.31 12.90 22.69
C VAL A 420 0.34 12.08 23.80
N ILE A 421 0.73 10.84 23.48
CA ILE A 421 1.39 9.94 24.44
C ILE A 421 2.89 10.30 24.48
N GLU A 422 3.28 11.22 25.35
CA GLU A 422 4.65 11.78 25.37
C GLU A 422 5.73 10.72 25.68
N GLU A 423 5.39 9.65 26.40
CA GLU A 423 6.34 8.59 26.78
C GLU A 423 7.02 7.90 25.58
N ASN A 424 6.35 7.84 24.42
CA ASN A 424 6.92 7.26 23.20
C ASN A 424 7.48 8.33 22.24
N LYS A 425 7.52 9.61 22.64
CA LYS A 425 8.08 10.69 21.81
C LYS A 425 9.61 10.59 21.79
N TRP A 426 10.17 10.25 20.62
CA TRP A 426 11.60 9.98 20.46
C TRP A 426 12.32 10.94 19.52
N TRP A 427 11.58 11.72 18.71
CA TRP A 427 12.17 12.58 17.69
C TRP A 427 12.51 13.97 18.23
N LEU A 428 13.41 14.63 17.51
CA LEU A 428 13.77 16.02 17.73
C LEU A 428 12.94 16.93 16.82
N GLU A 429 12.71 18.17 17.26
CA GLU A 429 11.97 19.18 16.49
C GLU A 429 12.82 20.43 16.30
N TRP A 430 12.62 21.10 15.15
CA TRP A 430 13.27 22.35 14.78
C TRP A 430 12.20 23.33 14.26
N PRO A 431 11.44 23.98 15.16
CA PRO A 431 10.34 24.87 14.78
C PRO A 431 10.75 26.00 13.84
N GLU A 432 12.01 26.43 13.88
CA GLU A 432 12.60 27.42 12.99
C GLU A 432 12.64 27.00 11.50
N LEU A 433 12.46 25.71 11.20
CA LEU A 433 12.42 25.18 9.83
C LEU A 433 11.01 25.15 9.22
N PHE A 434 9.96 25.48 9.98
CA PHE A 434 8.57 25.31 9.55
C PHE A 434 8.00 26.46 8.69
#